data_AF-A0A0G8L512-F1
#
_entry.id   AF-A0A0G8L512-F1
#
_cell.length_a   1.000
_cell.length_b   1.000
_cell.length_c   1.000
_cell.angle_alpha   90.00
_cell.angle_beta   90.00
_cell.angle_gamma   90.00
#
_symmetry.space_group_name_H-M   'P 1'
#
loop_
_entity.id
_entity.type
_entity.pdbx_description
1 polymer ?
#
loop_
_entity_poly.entity_id
_entity_poly.type
_entity_poly.pdbx_seq_one_letter_code
_entity_poly.pdbx_strand_id
1 'polypeptide(L)'
;MYRKSLVMMVALAAMAGSAAAAHDINKSCPDLHSVRIAKSKSVEGDTYTTSPTSNGNPWIGVNPPEANDVEPRDLNFTSVSIVNDQHLIACDYAGPGLSGLRMSLKLKKTAQPVGASWVQDPNLSNVLTCTDKDRKRCAFKL
;
A
#
# COMPACT_ATOMS: atom_id res chain seq x y z
N MET A 1 -41.96 -15.61 -57.03
CA MET A 1 -40.58 -15.10 -57.06
C MET A 1 -40.54 -13.80 -56.26
N TYR A 2 -39.82 -13.75 -55.14
CA TYR A 2 -39.03 -12.60 -54.69
C TYR A 2 -38.10 -13.09 -53.56
N ARG A 3 -36.81 -13.10 -53.85
CA ARG A 3 -35.72 -13.34 -52.89
C ARG A 3 -35.51 -12.09 -52.04
N LYS A 4 -35.12 -12.25 -50.78
CA LYS A 4 -34.10 -11.42 -50.12
C LYS A 4 -33.62 -12.12 -48.83
N SER A 5 -32.35 -12.50 -48.85
CA SER A 5 -31.58 -13.07 -47.75
C SER A 5 -31.17 -12.01 -46.72
N LEU A 6 -30.92 -12.49 -45.49
CA LEU A 6 -29.97 -12.06 -44.44
C LEU A 6 -29.75 -10.55 -44.20
N VAL A 7 -29.75 -10.13 -42.94
CA VAL A 7 -28.56 -10.12 -42.07
C VAL A 7 -29.01 -9.91 -40.62
N MET A 8 -28.54 -10.80 -39.75
CA MET A 8 -28.65 -10.76 -38.30
C MET A 8 -27.67 -9.71 -37.77
N MET A 9 -28.15 -8.70 -37.03
CA MET A 9 -27.26 -7.75 -36.33
C MET A 9 -27.30 -7.93 -34.81
N VAL A 10 -26.07 -7.93 -34.30
CA VAL A 10 -25.55 -8.15 -32.96
C VAL A 10 -26.04 -7.10 -31.96
N ALA A 11 -26.23 -7.53 -30.70
CA ALA A 11 -25.87 -6.70 -29.55
C ALA A 11 -25.54 -7.59 -28.35
N LEU A 12 -24.25 -7.95 -28.21
CA LEU A 12 -23.70 -8.49 -26.97
C LEU A 12 -23.64 -7.32 -25.96
N ALA A 13 -24.62 -7.22 -25.07
CA ALA A 13 -24.53 -6.33 -23.92
C ALA A 13 -23.63 -6.97 -22.86
N ALA A 14 -22.31 -6.78 -23.00
CA ALA A 14 -21.39 -7.02 -21.91
C ALA A 14 -21.68 -5.98 -20.82
N MET A 15 -22.39 -6.39 -19.77
CA MET A 15 -22.48 -5.60 -18.55
C MET A 15 -21.12 -5.61 -17.87
N ALA A 16 -20.22 -4.73 -18.31
CA ALA A 16 -19.07 -4.28 -17.54
C ALA A 16 -19.59 -3.38 -16.41
N GLY A 17 -20.29 -4.01 -15.46
CA GLY A 17 -20.69 -3.37 -14.22
C GLY A 17 -19.44 -3.09 -13.40
N SER A 18 -19.14 -1.80 -13.27
CA SER A 18 -18.02 -1.24 -12.54
C SER A 18 -18.05 -1.72 -11.09
N ALA A 19 -17.28 -2.75 -10.78
CA ALA A 19 -16.92 -3.01 -9.40
C ALA A 19 -16.10 -1.80 -8.95
N ALA A 20 -16.74 -0.90 -8.21
CA ALA A 20 -16.04 0.07 -7.40
C ALA A 20 -14.98 -0.72 -6.63
N ALA A 21 -13.72 -0.51 -6.97
CA ALA A 21 -12.60 -1.17 -6.32
C ALA A 21 -12.70 -0.83 -4.84
N ALA A 22 -13.21 -1.79 -4.05
CA ALA A 22 -13.02 -1.78 -2.61
C ALA A 22 -11.53 -1.52 -2.41
N HIS A 23 -11.20 -0.40 -1.76
CA HIS A 23 -9.84 0.04 -1.53
C HIS A 23 -9.15 -1.06 -0.72
N ASP A 24 -8.47 -1.95 -1.44
CA ASP A 24 -7.85 -3.12 -0.85
C ASP A 24 -6.62 -2.62 -0.13
N ILE A 25 -6.77 -2.30 1.17
CA ILE A 25 -5.71 -1.83 2.07
C ILE A 25 -4.52 -2.82 2.15
N ASN A 26 -4.66 -3.97 1.47
CA ASN A 26 -3.77 -5.11 1.48
C ASN A 26 -2.88 -5.19 0.23
N LYS A 27 -3.05 -4.28 -0.74
CA LYS A 27 -2.26 -4.28 -1.99
C LYS A 27 -1.24 -3.16 -2.09
N SER A 28 -1.27 -2.19 -1.19
CA SER A 28 -0.33 -1.08 -1.14
C SER A 28 -0.13 -0.63 0.29
N CYS A 29 0.82 0.27 0.51
CA CYS A 29 0.95 0.98 1.78
C CYS A 29 -0.37 1.68 2.18
N PRO A 30 -0.60 1.93 3.48
CA PRO A 30 -1.75 2.69 3.95
C PRO A 30 -1.86 4.06 3.30
N ASP A 31 -3.08 4.53 3.10
CA ASP A 31 -3.32 5.91 2.73
C ASP A 31 -3.46 6.77 3.98
N LEU A 32 -2.41 7.48 4.39
CA LEU A 32 -2.48 8.26 5.63
C LEU A 32 -3.55 9.37 5.60
N HIS A 33 -3.99 9.82 4.41
CA HIS A 33 -5.07 10.81 4.29
C HIS A 33 -6.46 10.23 4.53
N SER A 34 -6.66 8.91 4.44
CA SER A 34 -7.99 8.29 4.54
C SER A 34 -8.08 7.14 5.53
N VAL A 35 -6.95 6.54 5.93
CA VAL A 35 -6.93 5.45 6.90
C VAL A 35 -7.24 5.96 8.30
N ARG A 36 -8.01 5.17 9.05
CA ARG A 36 -8.22 5.42 10.48
C ARG A 36 -7.00 4.94 11.24
N ILE A 37 -6.40 5.83 12.02
CA ILE A 37 -5.20 5.59 12.81
C ILE A 37 -5.51 5.95 14.26
N ALA A 38 -5.22 5.02 15.17
CA ALA A 38 -5.18 5.30 16.59
C ALA A 38 -3.75 5.68 16.98
N LYS A 39 -3.58 6.82 17.67
CA LYS A 39 -2.31 7.29 18.24
C LYS A 39 -2.27 6.92 19.72
N SER A 40 -1.23 6.22 20.15
CA SER A 40 -0.92 6.02 21.57
C SER A 40 0.42 6.67 21.89
N LYS A 41 0.40 7.61 22.83
CA LYS A 41 1.63 8.28 23.28
C LYS A 41 2.39 7.36 24.24
N SER A 42 3.70 7.24 24.07
CA SER A 42 4.60 6.60 25.03
C SER A 42 5.86 7.43 25.24
N VAL A 43 6.60 7.16 26.31
CA VAL A 43 7.87 7.82 26.61
C VAL A 43 8.93 7.52 25.53
N GLU A 44 8.76 6.44 24.78
CA GLU A 44 9.66 5.96 23.72
C GLU A 44 9.25 6.45 22.32
N GLY A 45 8.20 7.26 22.24
CA GLY A 45 7.64 7.80 20.99
C GLY A 45 6.17 7.47 20.78
N ASP A 46 5.55 8.16 19.82
CA ASP A 46 4.16 7.91 19.44
C ASP A 46 4.07 6.65 18.58
N THR A 47 3.15 5.76 18.96
CA THR A 47 2.79 4.59 18.14
C THR A 47 1.47 4.83 17.44
N TYR A 48 1.42 4.49 16.15
CA TYR A 48 0.26 4.66 15.28
C TYR A 48 -0.25 3.29 14.84
N THR A 49 -1.51 2.95 15.09
CA THR A 49 -2.04 1.63 14.73
C THR A 49 -3.29 1.75 13.87
N THR A 50 -3.37 0.99 12.78
CA THR A 50 -4.59 0.88 11.94
C THR A 50 -5.50 -0.23 12.43
N SER A 51 -6.71 -0.33 11.88
CA SER A 51 -7.47 -1.59 11.97
C SER A 51 -6.67 -2.75 11.35
N PRO A 52 -6.88 -4.00 11.80
CA PRO A 52 -6.25 -5.18 11.20
C PRO A 52 -6.48 -5.27 9.69
N THR A 53 -5.44 -5.68 8.96
CA THR A 53 -5.49 -6.01 7.52
C THR A 53 -6.15 -7.37 7.29
N SER A 54 -6.36 -7.78 6.03
CA SER A 54 -6.82 -9.13 5.70
C SER A 54 -5.83 -10.23 6.12
N ASN A 55 -4.55 -9.88 6.32
CA ASN A 55 -3.53 -10.77 6.90
C ASN A 55 -3.70 -10.96 8.43
N GLY A 56 -4.61 -10.21 9.06
CA GLY A 56 -4.96 -10.30 10.48
C GLY A 56 -4.11 -9.44 11.41
N ASN A 57 -3.07 -8.80 10.89
CA ASN A 57 -2.22 -7.86 11.64
C ASN A 57 -2.53 -6.41 11.23
N PRO A 58 -2.51 -5.45 12.16
CA PRO A 58 -2.59 -4.04 11.82
C PRO A 58 -1.25 -3.53 11.27
N TRP A 59 -1.28 -2.38 10.61
CA TRP A 59 -0.07 -1.59 10.41
C TRP A 59 0.29 -0.88 11.71
N ILE A 60 1.58 -0.87 12.03
CA ILE A 60 2.16 -0.22 13.21
C ILE A 60 3.15 0.83 12.75
N GLY A 61 2.91 2.08 13.11
CA GLY A 61 3.72 3.24 12.79
C GLY A 61 4.54 3.69 13.98
N VAL A 62 5.79 4.02 13.72
CA VAL A 62 6.71 4.62 14.69
C VAL A 62 7.37 5.84 14.05
N ASN A 63 7.37 6.96 14.75
CA ASN A 63 8.13 8.14 14.35
C ASN A 63 9.57 8.02 14.86
N PRO A 64 10.58 8.55 14.13
CA PRO A 64 11.91 8.75 14.67
C PRO A 64 11.85 9.57 15.97
N PRO A 65 12.72 9.30 16.97
CA PRO A 65 12.74 10.06 18.22
C PRO A 65 12.95 11.57 18.00
N GLU A 66 13.65 11.95 16.93
CA GLU A 66 13.97 13.33 16.59
C GLU A 66 12.92 14.00 15.68
N ALA A 67 11.86 13.28 15.30
CA ALA A 67 10.86 13.80 14.40
C ALA A 67 9.96 14.83 15.08
N ASN A 68 9.71 15.95 14.40
CA ASN A 68 8.71 16.91 14.85
C ASN A 68 7.33 16.25 14.83
N ASP A 69 6.50 16.55 15.84
CA ASP A 69 5.11 16.10 15.87
C ASP A 69 4.38 16.66 14.66
N VAL A 70 3.78 15.76 13.88
CA VAL A 70 3.01 16.08 12.69
C VAL A 70 1.85 15.11 12.60
N GLU A 71 0.71 15.61 12.12
CA GLU A 71 -0.43 14.75 11.86
C GLU A 71 -0.07 13.78 10.72
N PRO A 72 -0.34 12.46 10.85
CA PRO A 72 -0.04 11.50 9.78
C PRO A 72 -0.62 11.88 8.42
N ARG A 73 -1.73 12.63 8.40
CA ARG A 73 -2.40 13.11 7.18
C ARG A 73 -1.60 14.16 6.40
N ASP A 74 -0.57 14.75 7.00
CA ASP A 74 0.29 15.74 6.34
C ASP A 74 1.57 15.10 5.78
N LEU A 75 1.76 13.81 6.00
CA LEU A 75 2.90 13.04 5.52
C LEU A 75 2.65 12.49 4.11
N ASN A 76 3.70 12.49 3.29
CA ASN A 76 3.66 12.00 1.92
C ASN A 76 4.40 10.69 1.79
N PHE A 77 3.84 9.74 1.04
CA PHE A 77 4.50 8.47 0.74
C PHE A 77 5.82 8.68 0.00
N THR A 78 6.88 8.00 0.44
CA THR A 78 8.20 8.07 -0.19
C THR A 78 8.64 6.73 -0.75
N SER A 79 8.45 5.66 0.01
CA SER A 79 8.96 4.33 -0.36
C SER A 79 8.27 3.22 0.37
N VAL A 80 8.37 2.03 -0.20
CA VAL A 80 8.01 0.77 0.46
C VAL A 80 9.12 -0.25 0.27
N SER A 81 9.35 -1.05 1.30
CA SER A 81 10.27 -2.18 1.26
C SER A 81 9.57 -3.46 1.71
N ILE A 82 9.81 -4.56 1.00
CA ILE A 82 9.52 -5.93 1.44
C ILE A 82 10.84 -6.52 1.95
N VAL A 83 10.85 -6.95 3.21
CA VAL A 83 11.99 -7.62 3.86
C VAL A 83 11.63 -9.09 4.01
N ASN A 84 12.10 -9.91 3.06
CA ASN A 84 11.57 -11.25 2.79
C ASN A 84 11.75 -12.22 3.97
N ASP A 85 12.94 -12.23 4.56
CA ASP A 85 13.33 -13.08 5.70
C ASP A 85 12.64 -12.69 7.00
N GLN A 86 12.25 -11.41 7.14
CA GLN A 86 11.53 -10.90 8.30
C GLN A 86 10.01 -10.96 8.15
N HIS A 87 9.50 -11.40 6.98
CA HIS A 87 8.08 -11.37 6.64
C HIS A 87 7.47 -9.99 6.95
N LEU A 88 8.14 -8.92 6.51
CA LEU A 88 7.81 -7.56 6.88
C LEU A 88 7.63 -6.69 5.64
N ILE A 89 6.64 -5.82 5.67
CA ILE A 89 6.54 -4.68 4.76
C ILE A 89 6.74 -3.41 5.59
N ALA A 90 7.58 -2.49 5.12
CA ALA A 90 7.78 -1.18 5.71
C ALA A 90 7.48 -0.09 4.68
N CYS A 91 6.62 0.86 5.05
CA CYS A 91 6.23 2.00 4.23
C CYS A 91 6.70 3.28 4.91
N ASP A 92 7.46 4.08 4.18
CA ASP A 92 8.02 5.33 4.65
C ASP A 92 7.21 6.51 4.13
N TYR A 93 7.05 7.48 5.02
CA TYR A 93 6.39 8.74 4.73
C TYR A 93 7.21 9.90 5.29
N ALA A 94 7.30 10.98 4.52
CA ALA A 94 8.04 12.18 4.88
C ALA A 94 7.13 13.41 4.93
N GLY A 95 7.40 14.27 5.90
CA GLY A 95 6.79 15.58 6.08
C GLY A 95 7.83 16.69 6.00
N PRO A 96 7.44 17.94 6.28
CA PRO A 96 8.38 19.05 6.36
C PRO A 96 9.39 18.87 7.50
N GLY A 97 10.64 19.32 7.30
CA GLY A 97 11.69 19.23 8.30
C GLY A 97 12.12 17.78 8.58
N LEU A 98 12.24 17.41 9.86
CA LEU A 98 12.59 16.05 10.29
C LEU A 98 11.36 15.17 10.56
N SER A 99 10.16 15.61 10.16
CA SER A 99 8.95 14.82 10.33
C SER A 99 8.90 13.63 9.38
N GLY A 100 8.62 12.46 9.92
CA GLY A 100 8.42 11.24 9.13
C GLY A 100 7.82 10.13 9.97
N LEU A 101 7.26 9.14 9.28
CA LEU A 101 6.60 7.98 9.88
C LEU A 101 6.98 6.74 9.08
N ARG A 102 7.37 5.67 9.76
CA ARG A 102 7.50 4.34 9.15
C ARG A 102 6.36 3.47 9.63
N MET A 103 5.44 3.13 8.73
CA MET A 103 4.38 2.14 8.98
C MET A 103 4.88 0.76 8.58
N SER A 104 4.83 -0.20 9.50
CA SER A 104 5.27 -1.57 9.26
C SER A 104 4.12 -2.57 9.41
N LEU A 105 4.11 -3.61 8.58
CA LEU A 105 3.16 -4.71 8.63
C LEU A 105 3.90 -6.04 8.72
N LYS A 106 3.72 -6.76 9.83
CA LYS A 106 4.18 -8.15 9.96
C LYS A 106 3.26 -9.09 9.20
N LEU A 107 3.83 -10.01 8.47
CA LEU A 107 3.13 -10.96 7.61
C LEU A 107 3.27 -12.39 8.13
N LYS A 108 2.29 -13.23 7.79
CA LYS A 108 2.38 -14.69 8.00
C LYS A 108 3.17 -15.39 6.88
N LYS A 109 3.30 -14.74 5.73
CA LYS A 109 3.98 -15.22 4.53
C LYS A 109 4.69 -14.06 3.84
N THR A 110 5.69 -14.36 3.02
CA THR A 110 6.43 -13.34 2.29
C THR A 110 5.52 -12.69 1.26
N ALA A 111 5.41 -11.36 1.30
CA ALA A 111 4.73 -10.62 0.25
C ALA A 111 5.52 -10.69 -1.05
N GLN A 112 4.82 -10.65 -2.18
CA GLN A 112 5.46 -10.59 -3.49
C GLN A 112 5.21 -9.22 -4.13
N PRO A 113 6.25 -8.60 -4.72
CA PRO A 113 6.10 -7.36 -5.46
C PRO A 113 5.15 -7.55 -6.64
N VAL A 114 4.41 -6.50 -6.99
CA VAL A 114 3.55 -6.47 -8.18
C VAL A 114 3.97 -5.29 -9.05
N GLY A 115 4.22 -5.55 -10.33
CA GLY A 115 4.66 -4.55 -11.30
C GLY A 115 6.17 -4.37 -11.36
N ALA A 116 6.62 -3.51 -12.28
CA ALA A 116 8.03 -3.32 -12.62
C ALA A 116 8.75 -2.23 -11.80
N SER A 117 8.03 -1.50 -10.93
CA SER A 117 8.61 -0.41 -10.12
C SER A 117 9.45 -0.89 -8.93
N TRP A 118 9.50 -2.21 -8.70
CA TRP A 118 10.27 -2.81 -7.62
C TRP A 118 11.70 -3.11 -8.06
N VAL A 119 12.64 -2.77 -7.19
CA VAL A 119 14.07 -2.98 -7.39
C VAL A 119 14.62 -3.74 -6.19
N GLN A 120 15.52 -4.69 -6.42
CA GLN A 120 16.25 -5.34 -5.34
C GLN A 120 17.28 -4.37 -4.76
N ASP A 121 17.34 -4.28 -3.43
CA ASP A 121 18.35 -3.47 -2.78
C ASP A 121 19.75 -4.02 -3.16
N PRO A 122 20.68 -3.15 -3.63
CA PRO A 122 21.97 -3.60 -4.12
C PRO A 122 22.88 -4.18 -3.02
N ASN A 123 22.62 -3.85 -1.76
CA ASN A 123 23.39 -4.30 -0.60
C ASN A 123 22.67 -5.41 0.18
N LEU A 124 21.35 -5.54 0.02
CA LEU A 124 20.50 -6.46 0.79
C LEU A 124 19.66 -7.33 -0.15
N SER A 125 20.13 -8.55 -0.43
CA SER A 125 19.45 -9.45 -1.38
C SER A 125 18.06 -9.92 -0.94
N ASN A 126 17.76 -9.80 0.36
CA ASN A 126 16.47 -10.09 0.97
C ASN A 126 15.49 -8.90 0.95
N VAL A 127 15.90 -7.74 0.43
CA VAL A 127 15.09 -6.51 0.43
C VAL A 127 14.73 -6.12 -1.00
N LEU A 128 13.44 -5.88 -1.22
CA LEU A 128 12.89 -5.28 -2.44
C LEU A 128 12.29 -3.93 -2.08
N THR A 129 12.60 -2.89 -2.85
CA THR A 129 12.14 -1.53 -2.60
C THR A 129 11.42 -0.96 -3.82
N CYS A 130 10.39 -0.14 -3.58
CA CYS A 130 9.75 0.69 -4.58
C CYS A 130 9.65 2.14 -4.08
N THR A 131 10.03 3.10 -4.93
CA THR A 131 10.08 4.55 -4.61
C THR A 131 9.19 5.38 -5.54
N ASP A 132 8.27 4.74 -6.27
CA ASP A 132 7.33 5.45 -7.12
C ASP A 132 6.41 6.34 -6.28
N LYS A 133 6.29 7.61 -6.64
CA LYS A 133 5.46 8.58 -5.89
C LYS A 133 3.99 8.18 -5.84
N ASP A 134 3.49 7.47 -6.86
CA ASP A 134 2.17 6.86 -6.78
C ASP A 134 2.27 5.53 -6.03
N ARG A 135 1.82 5.54 -4.77
CA ARG A 135 1.75 4.38 -3.89
C ARG A 135 1.11 3.15 -4.56
N LYS A 136 0.16 3.34 -5.48
CA LYS A 136 -0.51 2.23 -6.20
C LYS A 136 0.41 1.53 -7.20
N ARG A 137 1.45 2.20 -7.69
CA ARG A 137 2.50 1.61 -8.54
C ARG A 137 3.52 0.82 -7.73
N CYS A 138 3.53 0.99 -6.41
CA CYS A 138 4.27 0.15 -5.46
C CYS A 138 3.38 -0.94 -4.83
N ALA A 139 2.61 -1.65 -5.66
CA ALA A 139 1.68 -2.66 -5.18
C ALA A 139 2.39 -3.98 -4.81
N PHE A 140 1.80 -4.73 -3.90
CA PHE A 140 2.25 -6.06 -3.47
C PHE A 140 1.07 -7.01 -3.25
N LYS A 141 1.35 -8.32 -3.18
CA LYS A 141 0.39 -9.36 -2.81
C LYS A 141 0.88 -10.13 -1.58
N LEU A 142 -0.03 -10.47 -0.68
CA LEU A 142 0.23 -11.19 0.57
C LEU A 142 -0.02 -12.70 0.44
#